data_AF-A0A1Q9NWG8-F1
#
_entry.id   AF-A0A1Q9NWG8-F1
#
_cell.length_a   1.000
_cell.length_b   1.000
_cell.length_c   1.000
_cell.angle_alpha   90.00
_cell.angle_beta   90.00
_cell.angle_gamma   90.00
#
_symmetry.space_group_name_H-M   'P 1'
#
loop_
_entity.id
_entity.type
_entity.pdbx_description
1 polymer ?
#
loop_
_entity_poly.entity_id
_entity_poly.type
_entity_poly.pdbx_seq_one_letter_code
_entity_poly.pdbx_strand_id
1 'polypeptide(L)'
;MVKANIEEDPKPGMPFNMIEGMMPMYPLIAIMGWMIVLIVLVLSAMFISPAIADYLSSAKGVREATFSDANALAHLAEAWLPHFKFLGLGFGLMAIAMALGTIAKRLRRMGKVVTYYMPESVRPAIPPIPKAVRMFQLSTVMGVMILMMTFLLGAYFTIVDVSTYFVGSSQAALNAEAVPTLLGSVSSFKAWLNPLQMIGMAFLMVGITIALIVIIGTLNTQNKILREFKQKS
;
A
#
# COMPACT_ATOMS: atom_id res chain seq x y z
N MET A 1 -34.95 18.62 -8.94
CA MET A 1 -34.44 17.95 -7.72
C MET A 1 -34.11 19.02 -6.69
N VAL A 2 -34.92 19.15 -5.63
CA VAL A 2 -34.62 20.05 -4.51
C VAL A 2 -33.34 19.52 -3.84
N LYS A 3 -32.25 20.30 -3.86
CA LYS A 3 -31.07 20.00 -3.05
C LYS A 3 -31.49 20.17 -1.60
N ALA A 4 -31.81 19.08 -0.91
CA ALA A 4 -31.97 19.11 0.54
C ALA A 4 -30.68 19.68 1.12
N ASN A 5 -30.79 20.79 1.86
CA ASN A 5 -29.65 21.44 2.51
C ASN A 5 -29.30 20.61 3.76
N ILE A 6 -28.76 19.42 3.52
CA ILE A 6 -28.39 18.47 4.56
C ILE A 6 -27.09 18.97 5.18
N GLU A 7 -27.12 19.25 6.47
CA GLU A 7 -25.95 19.64 7.24
C GLU A 7 -24.84 18.60 7.09
N GLU A 8 -23.75 19.00 6.41
CA GLU A 8 -22.58 18.15 6.24
C GLU A 8 -21.95 17.88 7.61
N ASP A 9 -21.36 16.69 7.79
CA ASP A 9 -20.65 16.43 9.04
C ASP A 9 -19.49 17.43 9.17
N PRO A 10 -19.20 17.92 10.39
CA PRO A 10 -18.08 18.83 10.62
C PRO A 10 -16.79 18.20 10.11
N LYS A 11 -16.06 18.95 9.28
CA LYS A 11 -14.78 18.48 8.71
C LYS A 11 -13.83 18.12 9.86
N PRO A 12 -13.18 16.96 9.84
CA PRO A 12 -12.24 16.60 10.89
C PRO A 12 -11.01 17.52 10.84
N GLY A 13 -10.34 17.69 11.98
CA GLY A 13 -9.06 18.42 12.02
C GLY A 13 -7.98 17.77 11.17
N MET A 14 -6.93 18.54 10.85
CA MET A 14 -5.73 18.02 10.19
C MET A 14 -5.09 16.89 11.03
N PRO A 15 -4.60 15.78 10.43
CA PRO A 15 -4.43 15.51 9.00
C PRO A 15 -5.62 14.80 8.32
N PHE A 16 -6.71 14.55 9.04
CA PHE A 16 -7.78 13.67 8.56
C PHE A 16 -8.62 14.28 7.43
N ASN A 17 -8.77 15.60 7.39
CA ASN A 17 -9.44 16.30 6.29
C ASN A 17 -8.76 16.05 4.92
N MET A 18 -7.43 15.99 4.90
CA MET A 18 -6.64 15.74 3.68
C MET A 18 -6.88 14.31 3.19
N ILE A 19 -6.74 13.33 4.10
CA ILE A 19 -6.98 11.92 3.80
C ILE A 19 -8.39 11.73 3.23
N GLU A 20 -9.36 12.38 3.86
CA GLU A 20 -10.75 12.32 3.45
C GLU A 20 -11.06 12.93 2.09
N GLY A 21 -10.33 13.99 1.71
CA GLY A 21 -10.40 14.62 0.40
C GLY A 21 -9.74 13.80 -0.69
N MET A 22 -8.77 12.94 -0.34
CA MET A 22 -8.07 12.07 -1.28
C MET A 22 -8.81 10.77 -1.60
N MET A 23 -9.73 10.32 -0.74
CA MET A 23 -10.44 9.04 -0.94
C MET A 23 -11.16 8.89 -2.29
N PRO A 24 -11.79 9.92 -2.89
CA PRO A 24 -12.42 9.80 -4.20
C PRO A 24 -11.42 9.52 -5.34
N MET A 25 -10.12 9.72 -5.13
CA MET A 25 -9.06 9.42 -6.10
C MET A 25 -8.66 7.94 -6.12
N TYR A 26 -9.39 7.07 -5.39
CA TYR A 26 -9.13 5.63 -5.38
C TYR A 26 -9.02 4.98 -6.78
N PRO A 27 -9.80 5.36 -7.82
CA PRO A 27 -9.67 4.70 -9.12
C PRO A 27 -8.31 4.97 -9.77
N LEU A 28 -7.82 6.20 -9.64
CA LEU A 28 -6.51 6.59 -10.17
C LEU A 28 -5.39 5.82 -9.45
N ILE A 29 -5.45 5.77 -8.13
CA ILE A 29 -4.44 5.06 -7.32
C ILE A 29 -4.47 3.56 -7.59
N ALA A 30 -5.65 2.97 -7.83
CA ALA A 30 -5.78 1.57 -8.24
C ALA A 30 -5.06 1.31 -9.57
N ILE A 31 -5.29 2.16 -10.58
CA ILE A 31 -4.66 2.05 -11.89
C ILE A 31 -3.14 2.17 -11.75
N MET A 32 -2.65 3.14 -10.98
CA MET A 32 -1.22 3.31 -10.74
C MET A 32 -0.59 2.06 -10.09
N GLY A 33 -1.22 1.52 -9.04
CA GLY A 33 -0.75 0.30 -8.38
C GLY A 33 -0.68 -0.90 -9.32
N TRP A 34 -1.74 -1.12 -10.11
CA TRP A 34 -1.78 -2.19 -11.11
C TRP A 34 -0.76 -2.00 -12.23
N MET A 35 -0.59 -0.79 -12.73
CA MET A 35 0.42 -0.49 -13.75
C MET A 35 1.83 -0.79 -13.25
N ILE A 36 2.16 -0.45 -12.01
CA ILE A 36 3.46 -0.78 -11.41
C ILE A 36 3.68 -2.29 -11.39
N VAL A 37 2.70 -3.06 -10.93
CA VAL A 37 2.80 -4.52 -10.86
C VAL A 37 2.96 -5.13 -12.25
N LEU A 38 2.23 -4.63 -13.25
CA LEU A 38 2.36 -5.07 -14.64
C LEU A 38 3.73 -4.73 -15.23
N ILE A 39 4.25 -3.52 -14.99
CA ILE A 39 5.58 -3.13 -15.43
C ILE A 39 6.63 -4.03 -14.80
N VAL A 40 6.55 -4.30 -13.49
CA VAL A 40 7.46 -5.22 -12.82
C VAL A 40 7.37 -6.62 -13.42
N LEU A 41 6.17 -7.11 -13.72
CA LEU A 41 5.97 -8.42 -14.34
C LEU A 41 6.64 -8.50 -15.72
N VAL A 42 6.41 -7.50 -16.57
CA VAL A 42 7.01 -7.43 -17.92
C VAL A 42 8.53 -7.31 -17.83
N LEU A 43 9.05 -6.43 -16.97
CA LEU A 43 10.49 -6.28 -16.75
C LEU A 43 11.13 -7.58 -16.26
N SER A 44 10.48 -8.25 -15.30
CA SER A 44 10.93 -9.52 -14.74
C SER A 44 10.96 -10.61 -15.82
N ALA A 45 9.87 -10.74 -16.59
CA ALA A 45 9.74 -11.80 -17.58
C ALA A 45 10.68 -11.60 -18.79
N MET A 46 10.82 -10.37 -19.27
CA MET A 46 11.53 -10.10 -20.53
C MET A 46 13.01 -9.80 -20.36
N PHE A 47 13.44 -9.23 -19.23
CA PHE A 47 14.82 -8.75 -19.07
C PHE A 47 15.55 -9.49 -17.94
N ILE A 48 14.88 -9.69 -16.79
CA ILE A 48 15.54 -10.28 -15.63
C ILE A 48 15.59 -11.81 -15.72
N SER A 49 14.50 -12.45 -16.13
CA SER A 49 14.43 -13.91 -16.24
C SER A 49 15.48 -14.48 -17.20
N PRO A 50 15.71 -13.92 -18.40
CA PRO A 50 16.79 -14.38 -19.27
C PRO A 50 18.17 -14.17 -18.64
N ALA A 51 18.43 -13.00 -18.04
CA ALA A 51 19.70 -12.71 -17.38
C ALA A 51 20.00 -13.68 -16.22
N ILE A 52 18.99 -14.03 -15.42
CA ILE A 52 19.10 -15.03 -14.35
C ILE A 52 19.31 -16.44 -14.93
N ALA A 53 18.63 -16.80 -16.03
CA ALA A 53 18.81 -18.10 -16.67
C ALA A 53 20.23 -18.25 -17.22
N ASP A 54 20.74 -17.22 -17.90
CA ASP A 54 22.11 -17.18 -18.41
C ASP A 54 23.11 -17.23 -17.25
N TYR A 55 22.88 -16.48 -16.18
CA TYR A 55 23.69 -16.56 -14.97
C TYR A 55 23.70 -17.99 -14.42
N LEU A 56 22.54 -18.59 -14.15
CA LEU A 56 22.40 -19.90 -13.55
C LEU A 56 22.79 -21.08 -14.46
N SER A 57 23.02 -20.85 -15.76
CA SER A 57 23.48 -21.88 -16.70
C SER A 57 24.91 -22.34 -16.45
N SER A 58 25.76 -21.47 -15.88
CA SER A 58 27.16 -21.77 -15.58
C SER A 58 27.32 -22.50 -14.25
N ALA A 59 28.36 -23.32 -14.04
CA ALA A 59 28.60 -23.96 -12.75
C ALA A 59 28.83 -22.92 -11.63
N LYS A 60 28.39 -23.20 -10.39
CA LYS A 60 28.46 -22.24 -9.26
C LYS A 60 29.85 -21.61 -9.09
N GLY A 61 30.90 -22.44 -9.08
CA GLY A 61 32.28 -21.97 -8.93
C GLY A 61 32.75 -21.06 -10.06
N VAL A 62 32.19 -21.20 -11.27
CA VAL A 62 32.50 -20.33 -12.42
C VAL A 62 31.75 -19.01 -12.33
N ARG A 63 30.49 -19.04 -11.87
CA ARG A 63 29.63 -17.85 -11.68
C ARG A 63 30.16 -16.89 -10.63
N GLU A 64 30.56 -17.45 -9.49
CA GLU A 64 31.10 -16.66 -8.38
C GLU A 64 32.54 -16.19 -8.65
N ALA A 65 33.22 -16.85 -9.60
CA ALA A 65 34.56 -16.47 -10.06
C ALA A 65 34.58 -15.55 -11.29
N THR A 66 33.45 -15.35 -11.99
CA THR A 66 33.43 -14.53 -13.23
C THR A 66 32.37 -13.45 -13.09
N PHE A 67 32.82 -12.20 -12.91
CA PHE A 67 31.93 -11.03 -12.92
C PHE A 67 31.55 -10.72 -14.38
N SER A 68 30.33 -11.06 -14.76
CA SER A 68 29.73 -10.72 -16.05
C SER A 68 28.65 -9.65 -15.86
N ASP A 69 28.37 -8.88 -16.92
CA ASP A 69 27.30 -7.88 -16.91
C ASP A 69 25.93 -8.48 -16.56
N ALA A 70 25.70 -9.74 -16.95
CA ALA A 70 24.49 -10.49 -16.60
C ALA A 70 24.37 -10.75 -15.09
N ASN A 71 25.49 -11.01 -14.41
CA ASN A 71 25.54 -11.19 -12.96
C ASN A 71 25.18 -9.88 -12.23
N ALA A 72 25.75 -8.77 -12.69
CA ALA A 72 25.48 -7.46 -12.09
C ALA A 72 24.02 -7.03 -12.26
N LEU A 73 23.46 -7.23 -13.46
CA LEU A 73 22.08 -6.90 -13.75
C LEU A 73 21.10 -7.74 -12.91
N ALA A 74 21.37 -9.02 -12.71
CA ALA A 74 20.55 -9.90 -11.87
C ALA A 74 20.51 -9.41 -10.42
N HIS A 75 21.66 -9.12 -9.81
CA HIS A 75 21.71 -8.68 -8.41
C HIS A 75 21.18 -7.26 -8.20
N LEU A 76 21.36 -6.36 -9.16
CA LEU A 76 20.71 -5.05 -9.16
C LEU A 76 19.20 -5.21 -9.18
N ALA A 77 18.66 -5.99 -10.11
CA ALA A 77 17.23 -6.22 -10.21
C ALA A 77 16.63 -6.84 -8.93
N GLU A 78 17.28 -7.85 -8.36
CA GLU A 78 16.85 -8.45 -7.10
C GLU A 78 16.80 -7.46 -5.93
N ALA A 79 17.61 -6.40 -5.95
CA ALA A 79 17.74 -5.47 -4.84
C ALA A 79 16.63 -4.40 -4.79
N TRP A 80 16.09 -3.94 -5.92
CA TRP A 80 15.04 -2.90 -5.92
C TRP A 80 13.66 -3.39 -6.38
N LEU A 81 13.63 -4.39 -7.27
CA LEU A 81 12.41 -4.81 -7.96
C LEU A 81 11.35 -5.39 -7.02
N PRO A 82 11.68 -6.22 -6.00
CA PRO A 82 10.70 -6.67 -5.02
C PRO A 82 10.01 -5.50 -4.32
N HIS A 83 10.79 -4.47 -3.96
CA HIS A 83 10.30 -3.34 -3.21
C HIS A 83 9.37 -2.44 -4.04
N PHE A 84 9.68 -2.26 -5.32
CA PHE A 84 8.81 -1.57 -6.25
C PHE A 84 7.49 -2.32 -6.49
N LYS A 85 7.55 -3.67 -6.60
CA LYS A 85 6.35 -4.52 -6.68
C LYS A 85 5.46 -4.35 -5.45
N PHE A 86 6.03 -4.40 -4.26
CA PHE A 86 5.28 -4.24 -3.01
C PHE A 86 4.67 -2.83 -2.88
N LEU A 87 5.35 -1.79 -3.38
CA LEU A 87 4.75 -0.46 -3.47
C LEU A 87 3.52 -0.44 -4.39
N GLY A 88 3.60 -1.08 -5.56
CA GLY A 88 2.46 -1.22 -6.48
C GLY A 88 1.28 -1.97 -5.86
N LEU A 89 1.55 -3.11 -5.20
CA LEU A 89 0.55 -3.85 -4.42
C LEU A 89 -0.03 -2.99 -3.28
N GLY A 90 0.82 -2.20 -2.63
CA GLY A 90 0.45 -1.26 -1.58
C GLY A 90 -0.53 -0.21 -2.06
N PHE A 91 -0.30 0.40 -3.23
CA PHE A 91 -1.26 1.33 -3.85
C PHE A 91 -2.57 0.63 -4.24
N GLY A 92 -2.51 -0.62 -4.72
CA GLY A 92 -3.71 -1.43 -4.95
C GLY A 92 -4.55 -1.59 -3.68
N LEU A 93 -3.93 -2.00 -2.57
CA LEU A 93 -4.63 -2.14 -1.28
C LEU A 93 -5.10 -0.80 -0.70
N MET A 94 -4.30 0.27 -0.86
CA MET A 94 -4.69 1.63 -0.48
C MET A 94 -5.95 2.05 -1.24
N ALA A 95 -6.02 1.79 -2.54
CA ALA A 95 -7.19 2.09 -3.35
C ALA A 95 -8.44 1.35 -2.86
N ILE A 96 -8.30 0.07 -2.49
CA ILE A 96 -9.41 -0.70 -1.88
C ILE A 96 -9.87 -0.03 -0.58
N ALA A 97 -8.93 0.30 0.31
CA ALA A 97 -9.21 1.02 1.54
C ALA A 97 -9.98 2.33 1.28
N MET A 98 -9.50 3.17 0.35
CA MET A 98 -10.16 4.43 0.00
C MET A 98 -11.55 4.25 -0.64
N ALA A 99 -11.73 3.20 -1.45
CA ALA A 99 -13.03 2.82 -1.99
C ALA A 99 -14.02 2.49 -0.86
N LEU A 100 -13.60 1.69 0.13
CA LEU A 100 -14.40 1.37 1.31
C LEU A 100 -14.73 2.63 2.13
N GLY A 101 -13.77 3.53 2.32
CA GLY A 101 -14.00 4.82 2.98
C GLY A 101 -15.04 5.68 2.25
N THR A 102 -14.99 5.68 0.92
CA THR A 102 -15.98 6.37 0.07
C THR A 102 -17.37 5.74 0.21
N ILE A 103 -17.46 4.41 0.24
CA ILE A 103 -18.72 3.68 0.46
C ILE A 103 -19.29 4.02 1.85
N ALA A 104 -18.49 3.98 2.90
CA ALA A 104 -18.92 4.32 4.26
C ALA A 104 -19.50 5.74 4.35
N LYS A 105 -18.85 6.72 3.71
CA LYS A 105 -19.36 8.11 3.64
C LYS A 105 -20.68 8.20 2.87
N ARG A 106 -20.80 7.50 1.74
CA ARG A 106 -22.05 7.47 0.95
C ARG A 106 -23.18 6.85 1.75
N LEU A 107 -22.94 5.73 2.44
CA LEU A 107 -23.93 5.10 3.33
C LEU A 107 -24.38 6.04 4.44
N ARG A 108 -23.46 6.75 5.10
CA ARG A 108 -23.79 7.75 6.12
C ARG A 108 -24.63 8.89 5.54
N ARG A 109 -24.26 9.42 4.38
CA ARG A 109 -25.04 10.46 3.68
C ARG A 109 -26.44 9.98 3.33
N MET A 110 -26.59 8.75 2.82
CA MET A 110 -27.89 8.15 2.54
C MET A 110 -28.74 8.02 3.80
N GLY A 111 -28.15 7.59 4.92
CA GLY A 111 -28.83 7.55 6.21
C GLY A 111 -29.38 8.93 6.62
N LYS A 112 -28.56 9.98 6.50
CA LYS A 112 -29.00 11.37 6.78
C LYS A 112 -30.15 11.81 5.87
N VAL A 113 -30.08 11.52 4.57
CA VAL A 113 -31.15 11.84 3.60
C VAL A 113 -32.46 11.18 4.03
N VAL A 114 -32.44 9.89 4.34
CA VAL A 114 -33.64 9.15 4.75
C VAL A 114 -34.21 9.70 6.07
N THR A 115 -33.36 9.96 7.06
CA THR A 115 -33.76 10.52 8.36
C THR A 115 -34.30 11.96 8.24
N TYR A 116 -33.83 12.74 7.26
CA TYR A 116 -34.33 14.09 7.01
C TYR A 116 -35.80 14.09 6.58
N TYR A 117 -36.22 13.12 5.77
CA TYR A 117 -37.62 12.99 5.32
C TYR A 117 -38.54 12.26 6.33
N MET A 118 -38.02 11.79 7.46
CA MET A 118 -38.85 11.23 8.53
C MET A 118 -39.56 12.34 9.33
N PRO A 119 -40.80 12.09 9.81
CA PRO A 119 -41.49 12.98 10.74
C PRO A 119 -40.65 13.21 12.00
N GLU A 120 -40.66 14.43 12.53
CA GLU A 120 -39.82 14.83 13.67
C GLU A 120 -40.07 13.99 14.92
N SER A 121 -41.30 13.50 15.11
CA SER A 121 -41.70 12.61 16.21
C SER A 121 -41.02 11.23 16.20
N VAL A 122 -40.51 10.78 15.04
CA VAL A 122 -39.92 9.45 14.86
C VAL A 122 -38.47 9.53 14.38
N ARG A 123 -37.91 10.74 14.24
CA ARG A 123 -36.58 10.98 13.70
C ARG A 123 -35.51 10.50 14.70
N PRO A 124 -34.72 9.46 14.38
CA PRO A 124 -33.63 9.03 15.25
C PRO A 124 -32.49 10.04 15.24
N ALA A 125 -31.80 10.17 16.38
CA ALA A 125 -30.57 10.96 16.46
C ALA A 125 -29.49 10.37 15.54
N ILE A 126 -28.80 11.22 14.78
CA ILE A 126 -27.73 10.79 13.89
C ILE A 126 -26.54 10.33 14.76
N PRO A 127 -26.08 9.06 14.63
CA PRO A 127 -24.99 8.58 15.45
C PRO A 127 -23.67 9.33 15.14
N PRO A 128 -22.82 9.57 16.16
CA PRO A 128 -21.52 10.21 15.95
C PRO A 128 -20.62 9.36 15.07
N ILE A 129 -19.63 9.98 14.43
CA ILE A 129 -18.67 9.27 13.59
C ILE A 129 -17.86 8.30 14.46
N PRO A 130 -17.79 7.00 14.13
CA PRO A 130 -17.01 6.04 14.91
C PRO A 130 -15.52 6.41 14.92
N LYS A 131 -14.87 6.34 16.09
CA LYS A 131 -13.41 6.54 16.22
C LYS A 131 -12.61 5.55 15.35
N ALA A 132 -13.18 4.36 15.09
CA ALA A 132 -12.61 3.36 14.20
C ALA A 132 -12.33 3.88 12.78
N VAL A 133 -13.07 4.87 12.27
CA VAL A 133 -12.79 5.51 10.97
C VAL A 133 -11.39 6.13 10.94
N ARG A 134 -10.97 6.74 12.06
CA ARG A 134 -9.64 7.36 12.17
C ARG A 134 -8.54 6.31 12.26
N MET A 135 -8.78 5.22 12.99
CA MET A 135 -7.83 4.10 13.07
C MET A 135 -7.61 3.46 11.70
N PHE A 136 -8.69 3.28 10.94
CA PHE A 136 -8.62 2.85 9.55
C PHE A 136 -7.74 3.78 8.71
N GLN A 137 -8.02 5.08 8.71
CA GLN A 137 -7.28 6.08 7.92
C GLN A 137 -5.78 6.11 8.28
N LEU A 138 -5.46 6.11 9.57
CA LEU A 138 -4.07 6.09 10.04
C LEU A 138 -3.37 4.80 9.64
N SER A 139 -4.04 3.66 9.82
CA SER A 139 -3.50 2.35 9.46
C SER A 139 -3.18 2.27 7.97
N THR A 140 -4.07 2.75 7.10
CA THR A 140 -3.81 2.79 5.65
C THR A 140 -2.66 3.72 5.28
N VAL A 141 -2.61 4.95 5.82
CA VAL A 141 -1.52 5.89 5.52
C VAL A 141 -0.18 5.37 6.02
N MET A 142 -0.12 4.83 7.23
CA MET A 142 1.09 4.23 7.79
C MET A 142 1.59 3.07 6.93
N GLY A 143 0.69 2.19 6.47
CA GLY A 143 1.06 1.10 5.57
C GLY A 143 1.73 1.58 4.29
N VAL A 144 1.14 2.57 3.61
CA VAL A 144 1.74 3.15 2.39
C VAL A 144 3.05 3.87 2.68
N MET A 145 3.15 4.62 3.78
CA MET A 145 4.38 5.31 4.15
C MET A 145 5.54 4.34 4.39
N ILE A 146 5.27 3.22 5.08
CA ILE A 146 6.28 2.17 5.29
C ILE A 146 6.71 1.58 3.94
N LEU A 147 5.78 1.27 3.05
CA LEU A 147 6.12 0.73 1.72
C LEU A 147 6.92 1.73 0.89
N MET A 148 6.56 3.01 0.91
CA MET A 148 7.34 4.07 0.27
C MET A 148 8.76 4.15 0.83
N MET A 149 8.91 4.15 2.16
CA MET A 149 10.23 4.15 2.78
C MET A 149 11.05 2.93 2.38
N THR A 150 10.45 1.74 2.36
CA THR A 150 11.16 0.52 1.95
C THR A 150 11.61 0.57 0.49
N PHE A 151 10.81 1.16 -0.39
CA PHE A 151 11.18 1.36 -1.78
C PHE A 151 12.33 2.37 -1.92
N LEU A 152 12.25 3.51 -1.25
CA LEU A 152 13.31 4.53 -1.28
C LEU A 152 14.64 4.00 -0.75
N LEU A 153 14.60 3.28 0.38
CA LEU A 153 15.80 2.65 0.96
C LEU A 153 16.34 1.55 0.04
N GLY A 154 15.47 0.70 -0.51
CA GLY A 154 15.88 -0.33 -1.47
C GLY A 154 16.53 0.25 -2.73
N ALA A 155 15.96 1.32 -3.29
CA ALA A 155 16.54 2.02 -4.43
C ALA A 155 17.90 2.66 -4.08
N TYR A 156 17.99 3.30 -2.92
CA TYR A 156 19.24 3.88 -2.42
C TYR A 156 20.36 2.84 -2.28
N PHE A 157 20.11 1.73 -1.57
CA PHE A 157 21.12 0.67 -1.38
C PHE A 157 21.48 -0.03 -2.69
N THR A 158 20.53 -0.14 -3.63
CA THR A 158 20.82 -0.67 -4.97
C THR A 158 21.82 0.22 -5.71
N ILE A 159 21.62 1.55 -5.68
CA ILE A 159 22.50 2.50 -6.38
C ILE A 159 23.86 2.59 -5.69
N VAL A 160 23.91 2.64 -4.36
CA VAL A 160 25.16 2.90 -3.64
C VAL A 160 25.97 1.63 -3.39
N ASP A 161 25.37 0.57 -2.86
CA ASP A 161 26.11 -0.61 -2.41
C ASP A 161 26.17 -1.69 -3.50
N VAL A 162 25.01 -2.06 -4.04
CA VAL A 162 24.90 -3.18 -4.99
C VAL A 162 25.57 -2.83 -6.32
N SER A 163 25.35 -1.63 -6.85
CA SER A 163 26.00 -1.23 -8.11
C SER A 163 27.52 -1.15 -7.97
N THR A 164 28.02 -0.58 -6.87
CA THR A 164 29.47 -0.47 -6.61
C THR A 164 30.11 -1.84 -6.49
N TYR A 165 29.45 -2.77 -5.79
CA TYR A 165 29.94 -4.13 -5.64
C TYR A 165 29.91 -4.90 -6.97
N PHE A 166 28.80 -4.89 -7.71
CA PHE A 166 28.64 -5.80 -8.85
C PHE A 166 29.03 -5.21 -10.22
N VAL A 167 28.99 -3.89 -10.40
CA VAL A 167 29.32 -3.21 -11.67
C VAL A 167 30.74 -2.63 -11.64
N GLY A 168 31.17 -2.12 -10.49
CA GLY A 168 32.40 -1.34 -10.37
C GLY A 168 33.68 -2.14 -10.15
N SER A 169 33.60 -3.45 -9.94
CA SER A 169 34.71 -4.21 -9.39
C SER A 169 35.16 -5.38 -10.29
N SER A 170 36.43 -5.36 -10.67
CA SER A 170 37.10 -6.54 -11.22
C SER A 170 37.45 -7.48 -10.06
N GLN A 171 37.63 -8.77 -10.33
CA GLN A 171 37.95 -9.79 -9.32
C GLN A 171 39.18 -9.44 -8.45
N ALA A 172 40.12 -8.65 -8.98
CA ALA A 172 41.28 -8.12 -8.25
C ALA A 172 40.93 -6.96 -7.28
N ALA A 173 39.92 -6.16 -7.59
CA ALA A 173 39.42 -5.09 -6.71
C ALA A 173 38.50 -5.63 -5.60
N LEU A 174 37.82 -6.77 -5.82
CA LEU A 174 36.98 -7.46 -4.84
C LEU A 174 37.75 -8.23 -3.77
N ASN A 175 39.02 -8.55 -4.01
CA ASN A 175 39.87 -9.21 -3.01
C ASN A 175 40.57 -8.20 -2.08
N ALA A 176 40.29 -6.91 -2.22
CA ALA A 176 40.78 -5.84 -1.34
C ALA A 176 39.87 -5.67 -0.10
N GLU A 177 40.43 -5.13 1.00
CA GLU A 177 39.81 -5.04 2.35
C GLU A 177 38.40 -4.41 2.42
N ALA A 178 37.97 -3.64 1.42
CA ALA A 178 36.69 -2.91 1.41
C ALA A 178 35.46 -3.76 1.02
N VAL A 179 35.64 -5.05 0.70
CA VAL A 179 34.62 -5.87 0.03
C VAL A 179 33.74 -6.67 1.01
N PRO A 180 34.26 -7.21 2.13
CA PRO A 180 33.43 -7.83 3.16
C PRO A 180 32.43 -6.85 3.79
N THR A 181 32.77 -5.57 3.88
CA THR A 181 31.89 -4.53 4.45
C THR A 181 30.73 -4.18 3.52
N LEU A 182 30.97 -4.08 2.21
CA LEU A 182 29.91 -3.88 1.20
C LEU A 182 28.97 -5.10 1.12
N LEU A 183 29.51 -6.31 1.09
CA LEU A 183 28.68 -7.53 1.11
C LEU A 183 27.90 -7.69 2.42
N GLY A 184 28.50 -7.29 3.54
CA GLY A 184 27.85 -7.18 4.84
C GLY A 184 26.69 -6.17 4.84
N SER A 185 26.87 -5.00 4.19
CA SER A 185 25.79 -4.02 4.02
C SER A 185 24.63 -4.61 3.22
N VAL A 186 24.94 -5.24 2.07
CA VAL A 186 23.93 -5.83 1.17
C VAL A 186 23.11 -6.93 1.85
N SER A 187 23.77 -7.81 2.60
CA SER A 187 23.09 -8.88 3.35
C SER A 187 22.28 -8.33 4.52
N SER A 188 22.81 -7.32 5.23
CA SER A 188 22.13 -6.69 6.37
C SER A 188 20.82 -6.03 5.97
N PHE A 189 20.80 -5.20 4.91
CA PHE A 189 19.56 -4.52 4.54
C PHE A 189 18.48 -5.49 4.04
N LYS A 190 18.86 -6.53 3.26
CA LYS A 190 17.92 -7.57 2.81
C LYS A 190 17.22 -8.27 3.99
N ALA A 191 17.90 -8.41 5.14
CA ALA A 191 17.37 -9.10 6.31
C ALA A 191 16.18 -8.37 6.97
N TRP A 192 16.19 -7.03 7.02
CA TRP A 192 15.13 -6.25 7.70
C TRP A 192 14.18 -5.54 6.75
N LEU A 193 14.59 -5.25 5.51
CA LEU A 193 13.77 -4.52 4.54
C LEU A 193 12.56 -5.36 4.08
N ASN A 194 12.75 -6.67 3.94
CA ASN A 194 11.67 -7.62 3.61
C ASN A 194 10.61 -7.71 4.72
N PRO A 195 10.97 -7.95 6.01
CA PRO A 195 10.02 -7.85 7.12
C PRO A 195 9.30 -6.50 7.18
N LEU A 196 10.01 -5.39 6.96
CA LEU A 196 9.42 -4.06 7.00
C LEU A 196 8.33 -3.88 5.93
N GLN A 197 8.50 -4.48 4.76
CA GLN A 197 7.46 -4.52 3.71
C GLN A 197 6.24 -5.31 4.12
N MET A 198 6.45 -6.46 4.75
CA MET A 198 5.35 -7.27 5.28
C MET A 198 4.57 -6.50 6.34
N ILE A 199 5.26 -5.72 7.19
CA ILE A 199 4.62 -4.83 8.16
C ILE A 199 3.78 -3.77 7.44
N GLY A 200 4.32 -3.10 6.42
CA GLY A 200 3.57 -2.12 5.62
C GLY A 200 2.29 -2.72 5.01
N MET A 201 2.39 -3.92 4.44
CA MET A 201 1.23 -4.66 3.91
C MET A 201 0.23 -5.05 5.01
N ALA A 202 0.70 -5.48 6.18
CA ALA A 202 -0.15 -5.82 7.31
C ALA A 202 -0.97 -4.61 7.78
N PHE A 203 -0.37 -3.42 7.85
CA PHE A 203 -1.09 -2.19 8.16
C PHE A 203 -2.20 -1.90 7.14
N LEU A 204 -1.97 -2.12 5.84
CA LEU A 204 -3.02 -1.94 4.83
C LEU A 204 -4.18 -2.92 5.01
N MET A 205 -3.87 -4.20 5.29
CA MET A 205 -4.89 -5.22 5.54
C MET A 205 -5.70 -4.92 6.81
N VAL A 206 -5.03 -4.51 7.89
CA VAL A 206 -5.70 -4.08 9.13
C VAL A 206 -6.62 -2.89 8.86
N GLY A 207 -6.17 -1.90 8.09
CA GLY A 207 -6.99 -0.77 7.67
C GLY A 207 -8.26 -1.25 6.95
N ILE A 208 -8.12 -2.13 5.96
CA ILE A 208 -9.27 -2.70 5.23
C ILE A 208 -10.25 -3.41 6.17
N THR A 209 -9.76 -4.23 7.10
CA THR A 209 -10.60 -4.91 8.09
C THR A 209 -11.38 -3.92 8.96
N ILE A 210 -10.73 -2.86 9.44
CA ILE A 210 -11.39 -1.82 10.25
C ILE A 210 -12.45 -1.08 9.41
N ALA A 211 -12.15 -0.77 8.13
CA ALA A 211 -13.12 -0.14 7.24
C ALA A 211 -14.38 -1.01 7.05
N LEU A 212 -14.21 -2.31 6.86
CA LEU A 212 -15.33 -3.26 6.76
C LEU A 212 -16.15 -3.31 8.05
N ILE A 213 -15.50 -3.33 9.23
CA ILE A 213 -16.19 -3.27 10.53
C ILE A 213 -17.05 -2.01 10.64
N VAL A 214 -16.53 -0.86 10.20
CA VAL A 214 -17.29 0.41 10.19
C VAL A 214 -18.49 0.34 9.26
N ILE A 215 -18.34 -0.23 8.06
CA ILE A 215 -19.43 -0.40 7.10
C ILE A 215 -20.52 -1.30 7.68
N ILE A 216 -20.14 -2.47 8.20
CA ILE A 216 -21.07 -3.43 8.82
C ILE A 216 -21.81 -2.77 10.00
N GLY A 217 -21.09 -2.07 10.86
CA GLY A 217 -21.69 -1.32 11.98
C GLY A 217 -22.70 -0.30 11.50
N THR A 218 -22.37 0.45 10.45
CA THR A 218 -23.27 1.45 9.86
C THR A 218 -24.54 0.81 9.30
N LEU A 219 -24.41 -0.31 8.57
CA LEU A 219 -25.54 -1.03 8.00
C LEU A 219 -26.45 -1.65 9.08
N ASN A 220 -25.86 -2.21 10.14
CA ASN A 220 -26.62 -2.76 11.27
C ASN A 220 -27.43 -1.67 11.99
N THR A 221 -26.85 -0.49 12.19
CA THR A 221 -27.57 0.66 12.76
C THR A 221 -28.71 1.10 11.85
N GLN A 222 -28.49 1.21 10.54
CA GLN A 222 -29.53 1.56 9.57
C GLN A 222 -30.67 0.54 9.59
N ASN A 223 -30.36 -0.76 9.62
CA ASN A 223 -31.37 -1.83 9.68
C ASN A 223 -32.19 -1.78 10.98
N LYS A 224 -31.54 -1.54 12.13
CA LYS A 224 -32.24 -1.38 13.42
C LYS A 224 -33.24 -0.22 13.37
N ILE A 225 -32.80 0.94 12.89
CA ILE A 225 -33.66 2.13 12.75
C ILE A 225 -34.85 1.85 11.82
N LEU A 226 -34.63 1.20 10.68
CA LEU A 226 -35.69 0.88 9.74
C LEU A 226 -36.73 -0.09 10.33
N ARG A 227 -36.28 -1.07 11.13
CA ARG A 227 -37.18 -1.98 11.84
C ARG A 227 -38.03 -1.26 12.88
N GLU A 228 -37.42 -0.38 13.66
CA GLU A 228 -38.12 0.45 14.66
C GLU A 228 -39.14 1.38 14.00
N PHE A 229 -38.79 1.98 12.85
CA PHE A 229 -39.72 2.82 12.09
C PHE A 229 -40.92 2.00 11.59
N LYS A 230 -40.69 0.81 11.02
CA LYS A 230 -41.77 -0.07 10.56
C LYS A 230 -42.72 -0.51 11.68
N GLN A 231 -42.24 -0.65 12.91
CA GLN A 231 -43.08 -1.02 14.06
C GLN A 231 -43.92 0.14 14.60
N LYS A 232 -43.52 1.38 14.35
CA LYS A 232 -44.19 2.60 14.83
C LYS A 232 -45.13 3.23 13.79
N SER A 233 -45.05 2.80 12.53
CA SER A 233 -45.95 3.18 11.43
C SER A 233 -47.09 2.18 11.29
#